data_AF-A0A3L6R614-F1
#
_entry.id   AF-A0A3L6R614-F1
#
_cell.length_a   1.000
_cell.length_b   1.000
_cell.length_c   1.000
_cell.angle_alpha   90.00
_cell.angle_beta   90.00
_cell.angle_gamma   90.00
#
_symmetry.space_group_name_H-M   'P 1'
#
loop_
_entity.id
_entity.type
_entity.pdbx_description
1 polymer ?
#
loop_
_entity_poly.entity_id
_entity_poly.type
_entity_poly.pdbx_seq_one_letter_code
_entity_poly.pdbx_strand_id
1 'polypeptide(L)'
;MKIPFLVIVTQIGCMGTILAAKKDESVFSDPTYNVSGLFGKRDEPLLLACARQLIEHISGSGSARSLVISLGLKDHSQGTLKDIIAAVIENRLW
;
A
#
# COMPACT_ATOMS: atom_id res chain seq x y z
N MET A 1 19.17 -1.47 6.09
CA MET A 1 17.72 -1.30 6.30
C MET A 1 17.22 -0.27 5.28
N LYS A 2 16.42 -0.66 4.28
CA LYS A 2 15.88 0.29 3.29
C LYS A 2 14.77 1.10 3.95
N ILE A 3 14.75 2.41 3.74
CA ILE A 3 13.71 3.31 4.27
C ILE A 3 12.41 3.05 3.49
N PRO A 4 11.27 2.77 4.15
CA PRO A 4 10.00 2.58 3.47
C PRO A 4 9.47 3.90 2.92
N PHE A 5 8.76 3.82 1.80
CA PHE A 5 7.91 4.90 1.31
C PHE A 5 6.62 4.91 2.14
N LEU A 6 6.30 6.04 2.77
CA LEU A 6 5.14 6.20 3.63
C LEU A 6 4.02 6.94 2.90
N VAL A 7 2.84 6.32 2.84
CA VAL A 7 1.61 6.92 2.32
C VAL A 7 0.62 7.06 3.47
N ILE A 8 0.08 8.27 3.65
CA ILE A 8 -0.96 8.54 4.64
C ILE A 8 -2.18 9.07 3.90
N VAL A 9 -3.30 8.36 4.03
CA VAL A 9 -4.59 8.76 3.48
C VAL A 9 -5.57 8.85 4.65
N THR A 10 -6.09 10.05 4.89
CA THR A 10 -7.05 10.28 5.98
C THR A 10 -8.22 11.14 5.53
N GLN A 11 -9.42 10.69 5.85
CA GLN A 11 -10.69 11.38 5.66
C GLN A 11 -11.39 11.69 6.99
N ILE A 12 -10.97 11.02 8.08
CA ILE A 12 -11.57 11.12 9.42
C ILE A 12 -10.64 11.74 10.47
N GLY A 13 -9.43 12.17 10.07
CA GLY A 13 -8.45 12.73 11.00
C GLY A 13 -7.73 11.68 11.88
N CYS A 14 -7.88 10.39 11.56
CA CYS A 14 -7.20 9.28 12.24
C CYS A 14 -6.31 8.51 11.26
N MET A 15 -5.37 7.71 11.77
CA MET A 15 -4.51 6.85 10.95
C MET A 15 -5.21 5.59 10.41
N GLY A 16 -6.31 5.16 11.05
CA GLY A 16 -7.07 3.98 10.64
C GLY A 16 -6.22 2.71 10.58
N THR A 17 -6.31 1.97 9.47
CA THR A 17 -5.57 0.72 9.26
C THR A 17 -4.20 1.00 8.66
N ILE A 18 -3.14 0.43 9.25
CA ILE A 18 -1.76 0.58 8.79
C ILE A 18 -1.27 -0.76 8.25
N LEU A 19 -0.82 -0.75 7.00
CA LEU A 19 -0.34 -1.93 6.27
C LEU A 19 1.11 -1.71 5.86
N ALA A 20 1.93 -2.75 5.96
CA ALA A 20 3.25 -2.81 5.36
C ALA A 20 3.23 -3.72 4.13
N ALA A 21 3.77 -3.25 3.01
CA ALA A 21 3.87 -4.00 1.78
C ALA A 21 5.31 -3.99 1.25
N LYS A 22 5.78 -5.12 0.75
CA LYS A 22 7.13 -5.26 0.20
C LYS A 22 7.16 -6.30 -0.92
N LYS A 23 8.10 -6.12 -1.85
CA LYS A 23 8.51 -7.18 -2.77
C LYS A 23 9.33 -8.21 -1.98
N ASP A 24 9.01 -9.49 -2.13
CA ASP A 24 9.84 -10.56 -1.58
C ASP A 24 11.11 -10.71 -2.44
N GLU A 25 12.25 -10.88 -1.77
CA GLU A 25 13.55 -11.03 -2.42
C GLU A 25 13.75 -12.49 -2.85
N SER A 26 12.96 -12.96 -3.81
CA SER A 26 13.23 -14.23 -4.51
C SER A 26 13.99 -13.97 -5.80
N VAL A 27 15.09 -14.70 -6.00
CA VAL A 27 16.07 -14.45 -7.08
C VAL A 27 15.69 -15.18 -8.39
N PHE A 28 14.78 -16.15 -8.33
CA PHE A 28 14.55 -17.11 -9.44
C PHE A 28 13.06 -17.35 -9.78
N SER A 29 12.15 -16.54 -9.28
CA SER A 29 10.71 -16.69 -9.54
C SER A 29 10.07 -15.36 -9.95
N ASP A 30 8.85 -15.42 -10.47
CA ASP A 30 8.00 -14.25 -10.64
C ASP A 30 7.95 -13.42 -9.35
N PRO A 31 7.93 -12.07 -9.47
CA PRO A 31 7.99 -11.18 -8.33
C PRO A 31 6.77 -11.40 -7.43
N THR A 32 7.02 -11.86 -6.21
CA THR A 32 5.99 -12.01 -5.18
C THR A 32 5.96 -10.77 -4.30
N TYR A 33 4.76 -10.39 -3.87
CA TYR A 33 4.54 -9.24 -2.99
C TYR A 33 3.85 -9.70 -1.72
N ASN A 34 4.36 -9.25 -0.59
CA ASN A 34 3.76 -9.52 0.71
C ASN A 34 3.11 -8.24 1.25
N VAL A 35 1.90 -8.37 1.80
CA VAL A 35 1.19 -7.31 2.51
C VAL A 35 0.83 -7.83 3.89
N SER A 36 1.16 -7.07 4.92
CA SER A 36 0.93 -7.42 6.32
C SER A 36 0.29 -6.26 7.07
N GLY A 37 -0.73 -6.55 7.88
CA GLY A 37 -1.35 -5.55 8.74
C GLY A 37 -0.51 -5.28 10.00
N LEU A 38 -0.12 -4.02 10.20
CA LEU A 38 0.60 -3.59 11.40
C LEU A 38 -0.38 -3.17 12.51
N PHE A 39 -1.37 -2.34 12.16
CA PHE A 39 -2.38 -1.82 13.08
C PHE A 39 -3.75 -1.68 12.38
N GLY A 40 -4.83 -1.62 13.17
CA GLY A 40 -6.20 -1.48 12.68
C GLY A 40 -6.90 -2.82 12.38
N LYS A 41 -7.97 -2.77 11.59
CA LYS A 41 -8.75 -3.97 11.21
C LYS A 41 -7.95 -4.83 10.24
N ARG A 42 -7.76 -6.11 10.59
CA ARG A 42 -6.96 -7.07 9.81
C ARG A 42 -7.76 -7.81 8.72
N ASP A 43 -9.08 -7.84 8.84
CA ASP A 43 -9.96 -8.61 7.94
C ASP A 43 -10.64 -7.73 6.88
N GLU A 44 -9.86 -6.85 6.24
CA GLU A 44 -10.35 -5.96 5.19
C GLU A 44 -9.61 -6.23 3.87
N PRO A 45 -10.10 -7.19 3.05
CA PRO A 45 -9.39 -7.66 1.87
C PRO A 45 -9.17 -6.56 0.82
N LEU A 46 -10.07 -5.57 0.75
CA LEU A 46 -9.94 -4.45 -0.16
C LEU A 46 -8.77 -3.52 0.23
N LEU A 47 -8.53 -3.29 1.52
CA LEU A 47 -7.38 -2.49 1.98
C LEU A 47 -6.06 -3.21 1.68
N LEU A 48 -6.03 -4.53 1.86
CA LEU A 48 -4.89 -5.37 1.48
C LEU A 48 -4.62 -5.32 -0.03
N ALA A 49 -5.68 -5.42 -0.84
CA ALA A 49 -5.58 -5.31 -2.29
C ALA A 49 -5.06 -3.92 -2.73
N CYS A 50 -5.51 -2.86 -2.08
CA CYS A 50 -5.03 -1.50 -2.32
C CYS A 50 -3.53 -1.36 -2.07
N ALA A 51 -3.07 -1.80 -0.89
CA ALA A 51 -1.64 -1.79 -0.56
C ALA A 51 -0.83 -2.68 -1.52
N ARG A 52 -1.40 -3.82 -1.95
CA ARG A 52 -0.78 -4.73 -2.91
C ARG A 52 -0.58 -4.08 -4.29
N GLN A 53 -1.62 -3.45 -4.83
CA GLN A 53 -1.51 -2.77 -6.13
C GLN A 53 -0.46 -1.65 -6.09
N LEU A 54 -0.40 -0.89 -5.00
CA LEU A 54 0.61 0.16 -4.85
C LEU A 54 2.04 -0.40 -4.82
N ILE A 55 2.32 -1.47 -4.07
CA ILE A 55 3.68 -2.04 -4.06
C ILE A 55 4.06 -2.68 -5.40
N GLU A 56 3.10 -3.27 -6.12
CA GLU A 56 3.28 -3.78 -7.48
C GLU A 56 3.68 -2.65 -8.44
N HIS A 57 2.99 -1.51 -8.37
CA HIS A 57 3.33 -0.32 -9.16
C HIS A 57 4.69 0.30 -8.79
N ILE A 58 5.00 0.41 -7.49
CA ILE A 58 6.29 0.92 -7.02
C ILE A 58 7.43 0.04 -7.56
N SER A 59 7.32 -1.26 -7.39
CA SER A 59 8.30 -2.24 -7.88
C SER A 59 8.40 -2.24 -9.42
N GLY A 60 7.26 -2.20 -10.11
CA GLY A 60 7.19 -2.16 -11.58
C GLY A 60 7.81 -0.89 -12.18
N SER A 61 7.88 0.20 -11.42
CA SER A 61 8.58 1.43 -11.83
C SER A 61 10.10 1.38 -11.66
N GLY A 62 10.66 0.25 -11.19
CA GLY A 62 12.09 0.07 -10.93
C GLY A 62 12.54 0.43 -9.51
N SER A 63 11.62 0.87 -8.65
CA SER A 63 11.93 1.24 -7.27
C SER A 63 11.95 0.02 -6.36
N ALA A 64 13.02 -0.16 -5.59
CA ALA A 64 13.18 -1.26 -4.63
C ALA A 64 12.69 -0.89 -3.21
N ARG A 65 11.92 0.19 -3.07
CA ARG A 65 11.39 0.66 -1.78
C ARG A 65 10.21 -0.19 -1.34
N SER A 66 10.15 -0.51 -0.05
CA SER A 66 8.94 -1.04 0.58
C SER A 66 7.92 0.09 0.81
N LEU A 67 6.66 -0.27 1.00
CA LEU A 67 5.56 0.64 1.26
C LEU A 67 5.05 0.44 2.70
N VAL A 68 4.78 1.54 3.39
CA VAL A 68 3.89 1.56 4.55
C VAL A 68 2.74 2.50 4.21
N ILE A 69 1.50 2.02 4.34
CA ILE A 69 0.32 2.81 4.04
C ILE A 69 -0.63 2.85 5.24
N SER A 70 -1.10 4.05 5.57
CA SER A 70 -2.11 4.33 6.59
C SER A 70 -3.40 4.79 5.91
N LEU A 71 -4.51 4.12 6.23
CA LEU A 71 -5.83 4.32 5.62
C LEU A 71 -6.86 4.63 6.72
N GLY A 72 -7.09 5.91 6.97
CA GLY A 72 -8.14 6.43 7.85
C GLY A 72 -9.35 6.91 7.03
N LEU A 73 -10.13 5.98 6.48
CA LEU A 73 -11.21 6.28 5.53
C LEU A 73 -12.60 6.24 6.19
N LYS A 74 -13.57 6.92 5.59
CA LYS A 74 -14.99 6.88 6.00
C LYS A 74 -15.70 5.65 5.46
N ASP A 75 -15.42 5.30 4.20
CA ASP A 75 -15.90 4.09 3.53
C ASP A 75 -14.73 3.36 2.86
N HIS A 76 -14.84 2.04 2.76
CA HIS A 76 -13.83 1.17 2.14
C HIS A 76 -14.32 0.64 0.80
N SER A 77 -15.09 1.44 0.06
CA SER A 77 -15.62 1.03 -1.24
C SER A 77 -14.51 0.86 -2.27
N GLN A 78 -14.77 0.02 -3.28
CA GLN A 78 -13.81 -0.20 -4.36
C GLN A 78 -13.52 1.09 -5.15
N GLY A 79 -14.50 1.98 -5.29
CA GLY A 79 -14.33 3.28 -5.94
C GLY A 79 -13.31 4.15 -5.20
N THR A 80 -13.55 4.37 -3.91
CA THR A 80 -12.64 5.14 -3.03
C THR A 80 -11.20 4.63 -3.10
N LEU A 81 -11.00 3.31 -3.07
CA LEU A 81 -9.67 2.72 -3.12
C LEU A 81 -9.00 2.88 -4.49
N LYS A 82 -9.75 2.77 -5.60
CA LYS A 82 -9.21 3.05 -6.94
C LYS A 82 -8.76 4.50 -7.08
N ASP A 83 -9.57 5.44 -6.57
CA ASP A 83 -9.25 6.86 -6.61
C ASP A 83 -7.98 7.16 -5.80
N ILE A 84 -7.83 6.54 -4.63
CA ILE A 84 -6.62 6.64 -3.81
C ILE A 84 -5.39 6.12 -4.57
N ILE A 85 -5.50 4.94 -5.19
CA ILE A 85 -4.38 4.34 -5.93
C ILE A 85 -3.96 5.25 -7.09
N ALA A 86 -4.93 5.74 -7.86
CA ALA A 86 -4.69 6.67 -8.95
C ALA A 86 -3.97 7.94 -8.46
N ALA A 87 -4.48 8.57 -7.39
CA ALA A 87 -3.89 9.78 -6.82
C ALA A 87 -2.45 9.58 -6.32
N VAL A 88 -2.16 8.43 -5.68
CA VAL A 88 -0.80 8.12 -5.20
C VAL A 88 0.16 7.87 -6.37
N ILE A 89 -0.29 7.21 -7.44
CA ILE A 89 0.53 6.95 -8.63
C ILE A 89 0.81 8.25 -9.40
N GLU A 90 -0.18 9.12 -9.53
CA GLU A 90 -0.05 10.44 -10.16
C GLU A 90 0.97 11.32 -9.42
N ASN A 91 0.99 11.23 -8.09
CA ASN A 91 1.90 11.98 -7.21
C ASN A 91 3.10 11.14 -6.72
N ARG A 92 3.60 10.23 -7.56
CA ARG A 92 4.70 9.31 -7.18
C ARG A 92 5.97 10.05 -6.75
N LEU A 93 6.59 9.59 -5.66
CA LEU A 93 7.83 10.14 -5.07
C LEU A 93 8.90 9.05 -4.84
N TRP A 94 8.77 7.91 -5.51
CA TRP A 94 9.62 6.73 -5.37
C TRP A 94 10.47 6.46 -6.60
#